data_AF-A0A529KYC5-F1
#
_entry.id   AF-A0A529KYC5-F1
#
_cell.length_a   1.000
_cell.length_b   1.000
_cell.length_c   1.000
_cell.angle_alpha   90.00
_cell.angle_beta   90.00
_cell.angle_gamma   90.00
#
_symmetry.space_group_name_H-M   'P 1'
#
loop_
_entity.id
_entity.type
_entity.pdbx_description
1 polymer ?
#
loop_
_entity_poly.entity_id
_entity_poly.type
_entity_poly.pdbx_seq_one_letter_code
_entity_poly.pdbx_strand_id
1 'polypeptide(L)'
;ADTMLKRLGVEIEYYDPRIGAGIAQLIKPNTKVVFTESPGSNTYEIQDIPAIVKAAHAAGAIVMMDNTWATPLFFKPLDHGVDISIHAATKYPAGHSDVLLGTVSANETHWKALYEGFCTLGCCSGP
;
A
#
# COMPACT_ATOMS: atom_id res chain seq x y z
N ALA A 1 -2.63 13.30 -1.23
CA ALA A 1 -1.91 13.04 -2.51
C ALA A 1 -1.85 14.30 -3.40
N ASP A 2 -2.81 15.21 -3.26
CA ASP A 2 -3.10 16.31 -4.21
C ASP A 2 -2.08 17.46 -4.26
N THR A 3 -1.05 17.43 -3.43
CA THR A 3 0.00 18.46 -3.36
C THR A 3 1.33 17.96 -3.93
N MET A 4 2.08 17.15 -3.17
CA MET A 4 3.40 16.67 -3.56
C MET A 4 3.37 15.82 -4.83
N LEU A 5 2.54 14.77 -4.88
CA LEU A 5 2.52 13.84 -6.02
C LEU A 5 2.04 14.54 -7.30
N LYS A 6 1.07 15.44 -7.19
CA LYS A 6 0.61 16.27 -8.31
C LYS A 6 1.73 17.15 -8.89
N ARG A 7 2.58 17.74 -8.04
CA ARG A 7 3.77 18.51 -8.48
C ARG A 7 4.84 17.65 -9.15
N LEU A 8 4.86 16.35 -8.85
CA LEU A 8 5.73 15.35 -9.48
C LEU A 8 5.10 14.74 -10.75
N GLY A 9 3.93 15.24 -11.20
CA GLY A 9 3.27 14.76 -12.42
C GLY A 9 2.51 13.44 -12.25
N VAL A 10 2.21 13.02 -11.02
CA VAL A 10 1.44 11.80 -10.76
C VAL A 10 -0.06 12.11 -10.81
N GLU A 11 -0.77 11.43 -11.71
CA GLU A 11 -2.25 11.42 -11.75
C GLU A 11 -2.80 10.53 -10.63
N ILE A 12 -3.86 10.99 -9.96
CA ILE A 12 -4.49 10.31 -8.83
C ILE A 12 -5.99 10.22 -9.08
N GLU A 13 -6.55 9.04 -8.83
CA GLU A 13 -7.98 8.79 -8.83
C GLU A 13 -8.35 8.02 -7.56
N TYR A 14 -9.25 8.57 -6.76
CA TYR A 14 -9.77 7.93 -5.56
C TYR A 14 -10.94 7.00 -5.96
N TYR A 15 -11.08 5.88 -5.26
CA TYR A 15 -12.11 4.87 -5.55
C TYR A 15 -12.87 4.48 -4.27
N ASP A 16 -14.06 3.89 -4.44
CA ASP A 16 -14.83 3.33 -3.33
C ASP A 16 -14.11 2.10 -2.76
N PRO A 17 -13.75 2.06 -1.46
CA PRO A 17 -13.04 0.92 -0.88
C PRO A 17 -13.80 -0.41 -0.98
N ARG A 18 -15.11 -0.40 -1.26
CA ARG A 18 -15.94 -1.60 -1.47
C ARG A 18 -16.01 -2.06 -2.93
N ILE A 19 -15.26 -1.44 -3.84
CA ILE A 19 -15.34 -1.70 -5.29
C ILE A 19 -14.90 -3.12 -5.69
N GLY A 20 -13.98 -3.74 -4.94
CA GLY A 20 -13.44 -5.07 -5.23
C GLY A 20 -12.96 -5.21 -6.68
N ALA A 21 -13.44 -6.24 -7.40
CA ALA A 21 -13.12 -6.47 -8.81
C ALA A 21 -13.51 -5.32 -9.75
N GLY A 22 -14.46 -4.45 -9.35
CA GLY A 22 -14.88 -3.29 -10.12
C GLY A 22 -13.76 -2.26 -10.34
N ILE A 23 -12.66 -2.35 -9.58
CA ILE A 23 -11.47 -1.50 -9.76
C ILE A 23 -10.93 -1.58 -11.19
N ALA A 24 -11.13 -2.70 -11.89
CA ALA A 24 -10.73 -2.88 -13.28
C ALA A 24 -11.30 -1.80 -14.22
N GLN A 25 -12.46 -1.21 -13.89
CA GLN A 25 -13.10 -0.15 -14.69
C GLN A 25 -12.42 1.22 -14.53
N LEU A 26 -11.65 1.41 -13.46
CA LEU A 26 -10.94 2.66 -13.17
C LEU A 26 -9.48 2.63 -13.65
N ILE A 27 -8.99 1.47 -14.06
CA ILE A 27 -7.62 1.32 -14.56
C ILE A 27 -7.49 1.97 -15.94
N LYS A 28 -6.47 2.82 -16.07
CA LYS A 28 -6.09 3.53 -17.30
C LYS A 28 -4.74 3.01 -17.83
N PRO A 29 -4.39 3.29 -19.10
CA PRO A 29 -3.09 2.88 -19.66
C PRO A 29 -1.87 3.40 -18.88
N ASN A 30 -2.01 4.50 -18.15
CA ASN A 30 -0.97 5.09 -17.31
C ASN A 30 -1.03 4.65 -15.83
N THR A 31 -1.99 3.83 -15.41
CA THR A 31 -2.07 3.33 -14.03
C THR A 31 -0.85 2.44 -13.73
N LYS A 32 -0.09 2.80 -12.70
CA LYS A 32 1.10 2.03 -12.25
C LYS A 32 0.95 1.39 -10.88
N VAL A 33 0.09 1.95 -10.03
CA VAL A 33 -0.10 1.52 -8.65
C VAL A 33 -1.58 1.57 -8.30
N VAL A 34 -2.08 0.51 -7.66
CA VAL A 34 -3.32 0.54 -6.88
C VAL A 34 -2.92 0.54 -5.40
N PHE A 35 -3.25 1.62 -4.69
CA PHE A 35 -2.96 1.78 -3.27
C PHE A 35 -4.21 1.42 -2.45
N THR A 36 -4.09 0.48 -1.53
CA THR A 36 -5.20 -0.04 -0.71
C THR A 36 -4.92 0.15 0.78
N GLU A 37 -5.99 0.17 1.57
CA GLU A 37 -5.94 0.10 3.03
C GLU A 37 -7.10 -0.80 3.47
N SER A 38 -6.81 -1.89 4.19
CA SER A 38 -7.83 -2.84 4.63
C SER A 38 -7.42 -3.47 5.97
N PRO A 39 -8.20 -3.30 7.05
CA PRO A 39 -9.35 -2.39 7.18
C PRO A 39 -9.00 -0.91 6.92
N GLY A 40 -9.93 -0.18 6.30
CA GLY A 40 -9.80 1.27 6.10
C GLY A 40 -9.77 2.05 7.42
N SER A 41 -9.00 3.13 7.49
CA SER A 41 -8.91 3.93 8.72
C SER A 41 -10.23 4.62 9.07
N ASN A 42 -10.59 4.58 10.35
CA ASN A 42 -11.83 5.10 10.96
C ASN A 42 -13.12 4.36 10.58
N THR A 43 -13.27 3.98 9.32
CA THR A 43 -14.51 3.40 8.78
C THR A 43 -14.46 1.87 8.64
N TYR A 44 -13.27 1.28 8.72
CA TYR A 44 -13.03 -0.17 8.80
C TYR A 44 -13.64 -0.98 7.65
N GLU A 45 -13.78 -0.41 6.46
CA GLU A 45 -14.15 -1.20 5.29
C GLU A 45 -13.10 -2.27 5.03
N ILE A 46 -13.58 -3.49 4.82
CA ILE A 46 -12.75 -4.60 4.38
C ILE A 46 -12.82 -4.65 2.86
N GLN A 47 -11.68 -4.45 2.22
CA GLN A 47 -11.57 -4.54 0.77
C GLN A 47 -11.33 -5.99 0.32
N ASP A 48 -11.85 -6.36 -0.85
CA ASP A 48 -11.52 -7.63 -1.51
C ASP A 48 -10.14 -7.54 -2.17
N ILE A 49 -9.09 -7.69 -1.34
CA ILE A 49 -7.70 -7.58 -1.77
C ILE A 49 -7.35 -8.56 -2.90
N PRO A 50 -7.70 -9.86 -2.85
CA PRO A 50 -7.43 -10.78 -3.95
C PRO A 50 -8.06 -10.35 -5.29
N ALA A 51 -9.28 -9.83 -5.27
CA ALA A 51 -9.92 -9.33 -6.49
C ALA A 51 -9.22 -8.08 -7.04
N ILE A 52 -8.81 -7.16 -6.16
CA ILE A 52 -8.08 -5.95 -6.54
C ILE A 52 -6.71 -6.29 -7.14
N VAL A 53 -5.97 -7.20 -6.48
CA VAL A 53 -4.67 -7.71 -6.95
C VAL A 53 -4.80 -8.29 -8.35
N LYS A 54 -5.77 -9.18 -8.56
CA LYS A 54 -6.01 -9.80 -9.87
C LYS A 54 -6.26 -8.76 -10.95
N ALA A 55 -7.08 -7.74 -10.67
CA ALA A 55 -7.40 -6.69 -11.63
C ALA A 55 -6.20 -5.78 -11.94
N ALA A 56 -5.45 -5.36 -10.90
CA ALA A 56 -4.27 -4.51 -11.05
C ALA A 56 -3.17 -5.21 -11.85
N HIS A 57 -2.84 -6.46 -11.50
CA HIS A 57 -1.80 -7.24 -12.16
C HIS A 57 -2.15 -7.55 -13.62
N ALA A 58 -3.42 -7.78 -13.95
CA ALA A 58 -3.86 -7.98 -15.33
C ALA A 58 -3.58 -6.77 -16.24
N ALA A 59 -3.47 -5.57 -15.67
CA ALA A 59 -3.12 -4.35 -16.37
C ALA A 59 -1.65 -3.93 -16.23
N GLY A 60 -0.82 -4.74 -15.56
CA GLY A 60 0.58 -4.44 -15.29
C GLY A 60 0.82 -3.36 -14.23
N ALA A 61 -0.18 -3.05 -13.40
CA ALA A 61 -0.03 -2.21 -12.22
C ALA A 61 0.30 -3.05 -10.98
N ILE A 62 1.03 -2.49 -10.03
CA ILE A 62 1.35 -3.16 -8.76
C ILE A 62 0.35 -2.78 -7.67
N VAL A 63 0.24 -3.60 -6.63
CA VAL A 63 -0.58 -3.29 -5.45
C VAL A 63 0.30 -2.95 -4.25
N MET A 64 0.06 -1.78 -3.67
CA MET A 64 0.62 -1.38 -2.38
C MET A 64 -0.51 -1.35 -1.36
N MET A 65 -0.30 -1.93 -0.17
CA MET A 65 -1.32 -2.01 0.87
C MET A 65 -0.81 -1.45 2.18
N ASP A 66 -1.53 -0.48 2.75
CA ASP A 66 -1.43 -0.18 4.17
C ASP A 66 -2.19 -1.27 4.96
N ASN A 67 -1.44 -2.04 5.73
CA ASN A 67 -1.92 -3.18 6.49
C ASN A 67 -1.95 -2.89 8.00
N THR A 68 -1.92 -1.62 8.40
CA THR A 68 -1.71 -1.19 9.81
C THR A 68 -2.75 -1.77 10.75
N TRP A 69 -4.03 -1.73 10.37
CA TRP A 69 -5.13 -2.24 11.20
C TRP A 69 -5.16 -3.75 11.31
N ALA A 70 -4.92 -4.48 10.22
CA ALA A 70 -4.93 -5.93 10.27
C ALA A 70 -3.66 -6.49 10.91
N THR A 71 -2.54 -5.75 10.87
CA THR A 71 -1.21 -6.21 11.30
C THR A 71 -0.74 -7.43 10.48
N PRO A 72 0.55 -7.84 10.53
CA PRO A 72 0.99 -9.05 9.82
C PRO A 72 0.51 -10.34 10.51
N LEU A 73 -0.15 -10.24 11.67
CA LEU A 73 -0.67 -11.39 12.42
C LEU A 73 -2.02 -11.87 11.87
N PHE A 74 -2.91 -10.96 11.49
CA PHE A 74 -4.26 -11.32 11.01
C PHE A 74 -4.39 -11.31 9.49
N PHE A 75 -3.52 -10.57 8.80
CA PHE A 75 -3.48 -10.59 7.34
C PHE A 75 -2.05 -10.42 6.84
N LYS A 76 -1.62 -11.31 5.95
CA LYS A 76 -0.27 -11.32 5.36
C LYS A 76 -0.35 -10.88 3.89
N PRO A 77 -0.22 -9.58 3.57
CA PRO A 77 -0.56 -9.08 2.24
C PRO A 77 0.23 -9.75 1.12
N LEU A 78 1.51 -10.03 1.36
CA LEU A 78 2.40 -10.65 0.37
C LEU A 78 1.93 -12.07 -0.01
N ASP A 79 1.34 -12.82 0.92
CA ASP A 79 0.76 -14.15 0.65
C ASP A 79 -0.52 -14.07 -0.21
N HIS A 80 -1.11 -12.88 -0.30
CA HIS A 80 -2.33 -12.59 -1.08
C HIS A 80 -2.03 -11.79 -2.36
N GLY A 81 -0.76 -11.72 -2.78
CA GLY A 81 -0.33 -11.11 -4.03
C GLY A 81 -0.19 -9.58 -4.01
N VAL A 82 -0.28 -8.95 -2.83
CA VAL A 82 0.16 -7.56 -2.67
C VAL A 82 1.68 -7.50 -2.89
N ASP A 83 2.14 -6.49 -3.62
CA ASP A 83 3.56 -6.35 -3.94
C ASP A 83 4.36 -5.67 -2.84
N ILE A 84 3.73 -4.69 -2.17
CA ILE A 84 4.32 -3.89 -1.09
C ILE A 84 3.34 -3.77 0.08
N SER A 85 3.75 -4.24 1.26
CA SER A 85 3.01 -4.10 2.52
C SER A 85 3.60 -2.97 3.35
N ILE A 86 2.77 -2.00 3.72
CA ILE A 86 3.12 -0.81 4.49
C ILE A 86 2.48 -0.93 5.89
N HIS A 87 3.23 -0.53 6.91
CA HIS A 87 2.75 -0.47 8.29
C HIS A 87 3.20 0.82 8.97
N ALA A 88 2.26 1.50 9.61
CA ALA A 88 2.56 2.48 10.64
C ALA A 88 2.96 1.73 11.92
N ALA A 89 4.26 1.44 12.05
CA ALA A 89 4.82 0.77 13.22
C ALA A 89 4.60 1.53 14.52
N THR A 90 4.36 2.85 14.46
CA THR A 90 3.83 3.67 15.56
C THR A 90 2.63 3.05 16.30
N LYS A 91 1.81 2.23 15.61
CA LYS A 91 0.56 1.68 16.13
C LYS A 91 0.79 0.36 16.83
N TYR A 92 0.22 -0.73 16.31
CA TYR A 92 0.29 -2.05 16.94
C TYR A 92 1.72 -2.57 17.14
N PRO A 93 2.68 -2.36 16.19
CA PRO A 93 4.03 -2.86 16.39
C PRO A 93 4.77 -2.21 17.56
N ALA A 94 4.74 -0.87 17.65
CA ALA A 94 5.31 -0.16 18.80
C ALA A 94 4.48 -0.40 20.05
N GLY A 95 3.15 -0.29 19.96
CA GLY A 95 2.19 -0.65 21.02
C GLY A 95 2.14 0.30 22.23
N HIS A 96 3.11 1.19 22.38
CA HIS A 96 3.30 2.00 23.59
C HIS A 96 3.10 3.51 23.40
N SER A 97 2.71 3.95 22.19
CA SER A 97 2.41 5.36 21.86
C SER A 97 3.57 6.34 22.09
N ASP A 98 4.80 5.85 22.01
CA ASP A 98 6.05 6.57 22.33
C ASP A 98 7.06 6.62 21.17
N VAL A 99 6.82 5.86 20.10
CA VAL A 99 7.69 5.79 18.93
C VAL A 99 6.94 6.17 17.67
N LEU A 100 7.55 7.02 16.82
CA LEU A 100 7.08 7.29 15.47
C LEU A 100 7.94 6.51 14.46
N LEU A 101 7.37 5.47 13.87
CA LEU A 101 8.07 4.58 12.93
C LEU A 101 7.13 4.07 11.85
N GLY A 102 7.66 3.89 10.64
CA GLY A 102 7.02 3.17 9.55
C GLY A 102 7.88 2.00 9.10
N THR A 103 7.24 0.91 8.68
CA THR A 103 7.93 -0.25 8.09
C THR A 103 7.29 -0.59 6.76
N VAL A 104 8.11 -0.98 5.79
CA VAL A 104 7.65 -1.40 4.47
C VAL A 104 8.32 -2.72 4.11
N SER A 105 7.53 -3.70 3.72
CA SER A 105 7.99 -5.00 3.20
C SER A 105 7.58 -5.13 1.74
N ALA A 106 8.39 -5.78 0.92
CA ALA A 106 8.09 -6.02 -0.48
C ALA A 106 8.41 -7.47 -0.88
N ASN A 107 7.78 -7.94 -1.95
CA ASN A 107 8.17 -9.20 -2.58
C ASN A 107 9.55 -9.11 -3.25
N GLU A 108 10.07 -10.25 -3.71
CA GLU A 108 11.41 -10.35 -4.32
C GLU A 108 11.58 -9.41 -5.51
N THR A 109 10.58 -9.33 -6.39
CA THR A 109 10.59 -8.49 -7.59
C THR A 109 10.75 -6.99 -7.27
N HIS A 110 10.13 -6.51 -6.19
CA HIS A 110 10.06 -5.08 -5.89
C HIS A 110 11.01 -4.62 -4.77
N TRP A 111 11.64 -5.56 -4.05
CA TRP A 111 12.55 -5.24 -2.94
C TRP A 111 13.67 -4.27 -3.32
N LYS A 112 14.35 -4.51 -4.45
CA LYS A 112 15.48 -3.68 -4.87
C LYS A 112 15.07 -2.22 -5.09
N ALA A 113 13.95 -1.99 -5.77
CA ALA A 113 13.44 -0.65 -6.03
C ALA A 113 13.02 0.06 -4.74
N LEU A 114 12.38 -0.67 -3.82
CA LEU A 114 12.03 -0.15 -2.49
C LEU A 114 13.29 0.29 -1.72
N TYR A 115 14.31 -0.57 -1.67
CA TYR A 115 15.55 -0.30 -0.96
C TYR A 115 16.31 0.89 -1.54
N GLU A 116 16.44 0.96 -2.87
CA GLU A 116 17.06 2.10 -3.56
C GLU A 116 16.31 3.42 -3.28
N GLY A 117 14.98 3.38 -3.26
CA GLY A 117 14.15 4.51 -2.89
C GLY A 117 14.36 4.95 -1.44
N PHE A 118 14.41 4.00 -0.50
CA PHE A 118 14.70 4.26 0.92
C PHE A 118 16.06 4.95 1.09
N CYS A 119 17.12 4.40 0.48
CA CYS A 119 18.47 4.99 0.55
C CYS A 119 18.52 6.39 -0.06
N THR A 120 17.87 6.59 -1.20
CA THR A 120 17.91 7.86 -1.94
C THR A 120 17.15 8.98 -1.22
N LEU A 121 15.99 8.66 -0.63
CA LEU A 121 15.15 9.63 0.06
C LEU A 121 15.61 9.91 1.49
N GLY A 122 16.46 9.05 2.07
CA GLY A 122 17.03 9.24 3.40
C GLY A 122 15.98 9.22 4.53
N CYS A 123 14.86 8.52 4.34
CA CYS A 123 13.77 8.39 5.32
C CYS A 123 14.15 7.42 6.44
N CYS A 124 15.27 7.66 7.12
CA CYS A 124 15.78 6.83 8.19
C CYS A 124 15.06 7.10 9.52
N SER A 125 14.86 6.06 10.32
CA SER A 125 14.49 6.20 11.73
C SER A 125 15.71 6.45 12.61
N GLY A 126 15.47 6.91 13.84
CA GLY A 126 16.50 6.88 14.88
C GLY A 126 17.01 5.44 15.12
N PRO A 127 18.26 5.28 15.58
CA PRO A 127 18.82 3.98 15.94
C PRO A 127 18.16 3.37 17.17
#